data_AF-A0A9E6RUC9-F1
#
_entry.id   AF-A0A9E6RUC9-F1
#
_cell.length_a   1.000
_cell.length_b   1.000
_cell.length_c   1.000
_cell.angle_alpha   90.00
_cell.angle_beta   90.00
_cell.angle_gamma   90.00
#
_symmetry.space_group_name_H-M   'P 1'
#
loop_
_entity.id
_entity.type
_entity.pdbx_description
1 polymer ?
#
loop_
_entity_poly.entity_id
_entity_poly.type
_entity_poly.pdbx_seq_one_letter_code
_entity_poly.pdbx_strand_id
1 'polypeptide(L)' 'MTNTQEKTNNIEERIQEEIQEARNVCDISGSNSAECAAAWDAVEELQAEASHQRQTKPKNSLEQYCDANPEADECRMYDD' A
#
# COMPACT_ATOMS: atom_id res chain seq x y z
N MET A 1 3.31 2.57 -19.12
CA MET A 1 2.54 1.73 -18.18
C MET A 1 3.50 0.95 -17.27
N THR A 2 4.36 1.61 -16.49
CA THR A 2 5.45 0.88 -15.81
C THR A 2 5.60 1.15 -14.31
N ASN A 3 4.92 2.16 -13.72
CA ASN A 3 5.24 2.56 -12.35
C ASN A 3 4.38 1.91 -11.25
N THR A 4 3.18 1.41 -11.58
CA THR A 4 2.29 0.78 -10.58
C THR A 4 2.60 -0.70 -10.41
N GLN A 5 2.91 -1.41 -11.50
CA GLN A 5 3.20 -2.86 -11.46
C GLN A 5 4.51 -3.17 -10.70
N GLU A 6 5.55 -2.34 -10.85
CA GLU A 6 6.80 -2.51 -10.08
C GLU A 6 6.59 -2.27 -8.58
N LYS A 7 5.78 -1.29 -8.18
CA LYS A 7 5.47 -1.03 -6.76
C LYS A 7 4.67 -2.17 -6.12
N THR A 8 3.69 -2.74 -6.83
CA THR A 8 2.94 -3.89 -6.32
C THR A 8 3.79 -5.15 -6.18
N ASN A 9 4.72 -5.40 -7.09
CA ASN A 9 5.62 -6.55 -6.97
C ASN A 9 6.55 -6.37 -5.74
N ASN A 10 7.04 -5.15 -5.52
CA ASN A 10 7.93 -4.87 -4.40
C ASN A 10 7.23 -4.99 -3.02
N ILE A 11 5.96 -4.59 -2.91
CA ILE A 11 5.24 -4.74 -1.62
C ILE A 11 4.90 -6.19 -1.31
N GLU A 12 4.60 -7.02 -2.32
CA GLU A 12 4.33 -8.44 -2.12
C GLU A 12 5.59 -9.21 -1.67
N GLU A 13 6.75 -8.91 -2.25
CA GLU A 13 8.04 -9.47 -1.81
C GLU A 13 8.33 -9.11 -0.35
N ARG A 14 8.19 -7.82 0.03
CA ARG A 14 8.38 -7.36 1.40
C ARG A 14 7.44 -8.04 2.39
N ILE A 15 6.17 -8.26 2.02
CA ILE A 15 5.24 -9.00 2.89
C ILE A 15 5.73 -10.43 3.14
N GLN A 16 6.29 -11.11 2.14
CA GLN A 16 6.81 -12.47 2.35
C GLN A 16 8.05 -12.48 3.25
N GLU A 17 8.94 -11.49 3.11
CA GLU A 17 10.11 -11.32 3.97
C GLU A 17 9.68 -11.11 5.43
N GLU A 18 8.73 -10.21 5.67
CA GLU A 18 8.24 -9.87 7.02
C GLU A 18 7.44 -11.02 7.65
N ILE A 19 6.73 -11.83 6.85
CA ILE A 19 6.10 -13.06 7.36
C ILE A 19 7.18 -14.04 7.86
N GLN A 20 8.29 -14.18 7.12
CA GLN A 20 9.38 -15.05 7.55
C GLN A 20 10.08 -14.50 8.79
N GLU A 21 10.26 -13.18 8.89
CA GLU A 21 10.80 -12.52 10.07
C GLU A 21 9.89 -12.69 11.28
N ALA A 22 8.59 -12.42 11.15
CA ALA A 22 7.61 -12.60 12.22
C ALA A 22 7.62 -14.03 12.76
N ARG A 23 7.68 -15.04 11.89
CA ARG A 23 7.83 -16.44 12.31
C ARG A 23 9.11 -16.66 13.11
N ASN A 24 10.25 -16.18 12.61
CA ASN A 24 11.54 -16.33 13.29
C ASN A 24 11.53 -15.64 14.67
N VAL A 25 10.97 -14.42 14.75
CA VAL A 25 10.84 -13.67 16.01
C VAL A 25 9.95 -14.42 17.00
N CYS A 26 8.81 -14.94 16.55
CA CYS A 26 7.93 -15.75 17.40
C CYS A 26 8.58 -17.06 17.86
N ASP A 27 9.38 -17.71 17.01
CA ASP A 27 10.10 -18.94 17.36
C ASP A 27 11.20 -18.69 18.40
N ILE A 28 11.89 -17.54 18.32
CA ILE A 28 12.97 -17.16 19.26
C ILE A 28 12.42 -16.59 20.57
N SER A 29 11.43 -15.71 20.48
CA SER A 29 10.94 -14.89 21.60
C SER A 29 9.75 -15.55 22.31
N GLY A 30 9.10 -16.52 21.66
CA GLY A 30 7.88 -17.19 22.09
C GLY A 30 6.63 -16.58 21.46
N SER A 31 5.63 -17.42 21.18
CA SER A 31 4.41 -17.04 20.46
C SER A 31 3.52 -16.01 21.17
N ASN A 32 3.67 -15.84 22.49
CA ASN A 32 2.91 -14.87 23.29
C ASN A 32 3.78 -13.68 23.73
N SER A 33 4.97 -13.51 23.13
CA SER A 33 5.86 -12.39 23.43
C SER A 33 5.37 -11.10 22.77
N ALA A 34 5.77 -9.95 23.33
CA ALA A 34 5.46 -8.66 22.76
C ALA A 34 6.18 -8.46 21.41
N GLU A 35 7.37 -9.03 21.28
CA GLU A 35 8.18 -9.01 20.07
C GLU A 35 7.50 -9.78 18.93
N CYS A 36 6.93 -10.96 19.22
CA CYS A 36 6.13 -11.71 18.26
C CYS A 36 4.90 -10.92 17.79
N ALA A 37 4.19 -10.28 18.73
CA ALA A 37 3.03 -9.46 18.40
C ALA A 37 3.41 -8.27 17.50
N ALA A 38 4.47 -7.53 17.87
CA ALA A 38 4.95 -6.39 17.09
C ALA A 38 5.41 -6.78 15.67
N ALA A 39 6.02 -7.96 15.51
CA ALA A 39 6.42 -8.44 14.19
C ALA A 39 5.20 -8.78 13.31
N TRP A 40 4.12 -9.33 13.91
CA TRP A 40 2.87 -9.55 13.18
C TRP A 40 2.12 -8.25 12.89
N ASP A 41 2.17 -7.25 13.77
CA ASP A 41 1.60 -5.91 13.51
C ASP A 41 2.24 -5.30 12.25
N ALA A 42 3.56 -5.42 12.09
CA ALA A 42 4.24 -4.92 10.88
C ALA A 42 3.76 -5.62 9.60
N VAL A 43 3.52 -6.94 9.66
CA VAL A 43 2.95 -7.72 8.56
C VAL A 43 1.51 -7.27 8.24
N GLU A 44 0.70 -6.97 9.25
CA GLU A 44 -0.67 -6.50 9.09
C GLU A 44 -0.72 -5.13 8.39
N GLU A 45 0.13 -4.19 8.81
CA GLU A 45 0.22 -2.86 8.20
C GLU A 45 0.61 -2.93 6.71
N LEU A 46 1.59 -3.76 6.36
CA LEU A 46 1.99 -3.93 4.95
C LEU A 46 0.88 -4.55 4.10
N GLN A 47 0.12 -5.50 4.65
CA GLN A 47 -1.04 -6.07 3.96
C GLN A 47 -2.16 -5.04 3.78
N ALA A 48 -2.37 -4.18 4.78
CA ALA A 48 -3.33 -3.08 4.69
C ALA A 48 -2.93 -2.09 3.58
N GLU A 49 -1.65 -1.72 3.51
CA GLU A 49 -1.13 -0.87 2.44
C GLU A 49 -1.29 -1.54 1.07
N ALA A 50 -0.94 -2.82 0.93
CA ALA A 50 -1.10 -3.55 -0.34
C ALA A 50 -2.57 -3.60 -0.79
N SER A 51 -3.51 -3.79 0.15
CA SER A 51 -4.95 -3.70 -0.13
C SER A 51 -5.36 -2.29 -0.59
N HIS A 52 -4.88 -1.25 0.10
CA HIS A 52 -5.15 0.14 -0.25
C HIS A 52 -4.61 0.49 -1.66
N GLN A 53 -3.40 0.04 -2.00
CA GLN A 53 -2.83 0.23 -3.34
C GLN A 53 -3.67 -0.46 -4.42
N ARG A 54 -4.19 -1.67 -4.15
CA ARG A 54 -5.08 -2.40 -5.08
C ARG A 54 -6.44 -1.72 -5.25
N GLN A 55 -6.96 -1.06 -4.21
CA GLN A 55 -8.22 -0.33 -4.26
C GLN A 55 -8.08 1.06 -4.90
N THR A 56 -6.86 1.62 -4.88
CA THR A 56 -6.56 2.90 -5.53
C THR A 56 -6.67 2.74 -7.04
N LYS A 57 -7.78 3.22 -7.61
CA LYS A 57 -7.96 3.21 -9.06
C LYS A 57 -6.96 4.15 -9.71
N PRO A 58 -6.25 3.74 -10.78
CA PRO A 58 -5.46 4.66 -11.55
C PRO A 58 -6.37 5.75 -12.12
N LYS A 59 -5.96 7.01 -11.97
CA LYS A 59 -6.69 8.15 -12.54
C LYS A 59 -6.87 7.94 -14.04
N ASN A 60 -8.08 8.13 -14.53
CA ASN A 60 -8.37 8.11 -15.96
C ASN A 60 -7.77 9.36 -16.64
N SER A 61 -7.81 9.42 -17.98
CA SER A 61 -7.18 10.51 -18.74
C SER A 61 -7.75 11.89 -18.41
N LEU A 62 -9.06 11.98 -18.10
CA LEU A 62 -9.68 13.24 -17.72
C LEU A 62 -9.25 13.66 -16.31
N GLU A 63 -9.23 12.73 -15.36
CA GLU A 63 -8.77 13.01 -13.98
C GLU A 63 -7.31 13.50 -13.96
N GLN A 64 -6.42 12.87 -14.72
CA GLN A 64 -5.02 13.31 -14.85
C GLN A 64 -4.91 14.68 -15.51
N TYR A 65 -5.74 14.94 -16.54
CA TYR A 65 -5.78 16.23 -17.21
C TYR A 65 -6.25 17.34 -16.27
N CYS A 66 -7.30 17.09 -15.48
CA CYS A 66 -7.84 18.05 -14.53
C CYS A 66 -6.90 18.33 -13.34
N ASP A 67 -6.11 17.36 -12.89
CA ASP A 67 -5.04 17.62 -11.91
C ASP A 67 -4.00 18.62 -12.44
N ALA A 68 -3.68 18.55 -13.73
CA ALA A 68 -2.66 19.38 -14.36
C ALA A 68 -3.21 20.72 -14.86
N ASN A 69 -4.51 20.81 -15.16
CA ASN A 69 -5.20 21.97 -15.73
C ASN A 69 -6.52 22.21 -14.96
N PRO A 70 -6.46 22.61 -13.67
CA PRO A 70 -7.67 22.79 -12.86
C PRO A 70 -8.60 23.90 -13.38
N GLU A 71 -8.08 24.85 -14.14
CA GLU A 71 -8.83 25.96 -14.76
C GLU A 71 -9.51 25.61 -16.09
N ALA A 72 -9.23 24.42 -16.66
CA ALA A 72 -9.85 23.96 -17.88
C ALA A 72 -11.38 23.86 -17.72
N ASP A 73 -12.13 24.17 -18.78
CA ASP A 73 -13.59 24.23 -18.73
C ASP A 73 -14.20 22.89 -18.26
N GLU A 74 -13.58 21.76 -18.62
CA GLU A 74 -13.98 20.41 -18.24
C GLU A 74 -13.68 20.06 -16.77
N CYS A 75 -12.90 20.90 -16.06
CA CYS A 75 -12.34 20.61 -14.74
C CYS A 75 -12.72 21.63 -13.67
N ARG A 76 -13.37 22.75 -14.05
CA ARG A 76 -13.84 23.77 -13.11
C ARG A 76 -14.93 23.19 -12.20
N MET A 77 -14.59 23.06 -10.93
CA MET A 77 -15.53 22.77 -9.85
C MET A 77 -15.90 24.09 -9.17
N TYR A 78 -17.18 24.32 -8.92
CA TYR A 78 -17.66 25.46 -8.14
C TYR A 78 -18.10 24.94 -6.78
N ASP A 79 -17.64 25.56 -5.69
CA ASP A 79 -18.14 25.28 -4.35
C ASP A 79 -19.57 25.84 -4.23
N ASP A 80 -20.49 25.04 -3.67
CA ASP A 80 -21.89 25.42 -3.38
C ASP A 80 -22.03 26.26 -2.09
#